data_AF-A0A525JSJ3-F1
#
_entry.id   AF-A0A525JSJ3-F1
#
_cell.length_a   1.000
_cell.length_b   1.000
_cell.length_c   1.000
_cell.angle_alpha   90.00
_cell.angle_beta   90.00
_cell.angle_gamma   90.00
#
_symmetry.space_group_name_H-M   'P 1'
#
loop_
_entity.id
_entity.type
_entity.pdbx_description
1 polymer ?
#
loop_
_entity_poly.entity_id
_entity_poly.type
_entity_poly.pdbx_seq_one_letter_code
_entity_poly.pdbx_strand_id
1 'polypeptide(L)'
;MESRLPAPTHPPQQQLEAYATGELASDSAALLKTHLIACEACRAVVRAAEENEGRRLVEQPGEPLAADALQRVLDQIDGQSESSAPDEVPEA
;
A
#
# COMPACT_ATOMS: atom_id res chain seq x y z
N MET A 1 6.06 -37.49 -17.74
CA MET A 1 4.90 -37.11 -16.91
C MET A 1 4.99 -35.61 -16.67
N GLU A 2 4.43 -34.82 -17.59
CA GLU A 2 4.42 -33.37 -17.47
C GLU A 2 3.29 -32.98 -16.51
N SER A 3 3.68 -32.55 -15.30
CA SER A 3 2.75 -31.99 -14.33
C SER A 3 2.33 -30.61 -14.83
N ARG A 4 1.16 -30.53 -15.47
CA ARG A 4 0.53 -29.26 -15.83
C ARG A 4 -0.13 -28.71 -14.57
N LEU A 5 0.65 -28.02 -13.73
CA LEU A 5 0.10 -27.21 -12.65
C LEU A 5 -0.92 -26.23 -13.26
N PRO A 6 -2.11 -26.06 -12.66
CA PRO A 6 -3.09 -25.10 -13.16
C PRO A 6 -2.47 -23.70 -13.16
N ALA A 7 -2.81 -22.90 -14.18
CA ALA A 7 -2.40 -21.51 -14.22
C ALA A 7 -2.83 -20.80 -12.92
N PRO A 8 -2.00 -19.90 -12.36
CA PRO A 8 -2.35 -19.19 -11.14
C PRO A 8 -3.66 -18.42 -11.35
N THR A 9 -4.67 -18.71 -10.52
CA THR A 9 -5.96 -18.03 -10.58
C THR A 9 -5.79 -16.57 -10.18
N HIS A 10 -6.05 -15.65 -11.11
CA HIS A 10 -6.02 -14.22 -10.83
C HIS A 10 -7.28 -13.79 -10.05
N PRO A 11 -7.13 -12.85 -9.09
CA PRO A 11 -8.27 -12.21 -8.46
C PRO A 11 -9.16 -11.52 -9.50
N PRO A 12 -10.48 -11.48 -9.28
CA PRO A 12 -11.39 -10.72 -10.12
C PRO A 12 -11.00 -9.24 -10.13
N GLN A 13 -11.17 -8.58 -11.28
CA GLN A 13 -10.80 -7.19 -11.48
C GLN A 13 -11.41 -6.25 -10.44
N GLN A 14 -12.67 -6.47 -10.06
CA GLN A 14 -13.36 -5.69 -9.03
C GLN A 14 -12.63 -5.70 -7.69
N GLN A 15 -12.00 -6.82 -7.30
CA GLN A 15 -11.20 -6.87 -6.06
C GLN A 15 -9.90 -6.10 -6.18
N LEU A 16 -9.28 -6.07 -7.36
CA LEU A 16 -8.07 -5.28 -7.62
C LEU A 16 -8.37 -3.77 -7.58
N GLU A 17 -9.52 -3.37 -8.11
CA GLU A 17 -10.00 -1.98 -8.06
C GLU A 17 -10.37 -1.54 -6.63
N ALA A 18 -11.10 -2.39 -5.89
CA ALA A 18 -11.42 -2.14 -4.49
C ALA A 18 -10.16 -2.06 -3.61
N TYR A 19 -9.13 -2.84 -3.94
CA TYR A 19 -7.82 -2.75 -3.28
C TYR A 19 -7.12 -1.42 -3.60
N ALA A 20 -7.07 -1.04 -4.88
CA ALA A 20 -6.43 0.20 -5.32
C ALA A 20 -7.05 1.46 -4.71
N THR A 21 -8.36 1.43 -4.45
CA THR A 21 -9.13 2.54 -3.85
C THR A 21 -9.20 2.49 -2.33
N GLY A 22 -8.67 1.44 -1.69
CA GLY A 22 -8.73 1.26 -0.23
C GLY A 22 -10.09 0.83 0.32
N GLU A 23 -11.02 0.40 -0.53
CA GLU A 23 -12.37 -0.05 -0.14
C GLU A 23 -12.42 -1.53 0.29
N LEU A 24 -11.35 -2.28 0.06
CA LEU A 24 -11.29 -3.70 0.39
C LEU A 24 -11.11 -3.92 1.90
N ALA A 25 -11.92 -4.80 2.50
CA ALA A 25 -11.80 -5.17 3.92
C ALA A 25 -10.39 -5.67 4.26
N SER A 26 -9.90 -5.37 5.46
CA SER A 26 -8.51 -5.61 5.91
C SER A 26 -8.00 -7.02 5.62
N ASP A 27 -8.81 -8.03 5.92
CA ASP A 27 -8.43 -9.44 5.78
C ASP A 27 -8.31 -9.84 4.30
N SER A 28 -9.20 -9.31 3.46
CA SER A 28 -9.17 -9.51 2.02
C SER A 28 -8.00 -8.77 1.37
N ALA A 29 -7.67 -7.56 1.87
CA ALA A 29 -6.52 -6.79 1.41
C ALA A 29 -5.20 -7.48 1.74
N ALA A 30 -5.07 -8.09 2.92
CA ALA A 30 -3.87 -8.85 3.31
C ALA A 30 -3.63 -10.06 2.38
N LEU A 31 -4.67 -10.83 2.07
CA LEU A 31 -4.56 -11.96 1.14
C LEU A 31 -4.20 -11.51 -0.28
N LEU A 32 -4.83 -10.44 -0.74
CA LEU A 32 -4.56 -9.88 -2.06
C LEU A 32 -3.13 -9.34 -2.16
N LYS A 33 -2.60 -8.73 -1.10
CA LYS A 33 -1.20 -8.28 -1.01
C LYS A 33 -0.22 -9.42 -1.25
N THR A 34 -0.46 -10.60 -0.68
CA THR A 34 0.37 -11.80 -0.94
C THR A 34 0.38 -12.17 -2.42
N HIS A 35 -0.78 -12.11 -3.10
CA HIS A 35 -0.85 -12.35 -4.54
C HIS A 35 -0.07 -11.29 -5.33
N LEU A 36 -0.21 -10.01 -4.97
CA LEU A 36 0.46 -8.90 -5.65
C LEU A 36 1.99 -8.96 -5.51
N ILE A 37 2.53 -9.54 -4.44
CA ILE A 37 3.98 -9.78 -4.32
C ILE A 37 4.46 -10.74 -5.43
N ALA A 38 3.69 -11.78 -5.72
CA ALA A 38 4.07 -12.82 -6.67
C ALA A 38 3.65 -12.55 -8.12
N CYS A 39 2.62 -11.74 -8.37
CA CYS A 39 2.02 -11.58 -9.70
C CYS A 39 2.18 -10.17 -10.28
N GLU A 40 3.02 -10.03 -11.32
CA GLU A 40 3.23 -8.76 -12.01
C GLU A 40 2.00 -8.26 -12.77
N ALA A 41 1.24 -9.17 -13.40
CA ALA A 41 0.03 -8.79 -14.14
C ALA A 41 -1.00 -8.11 -13.24
N CYS A 42 -1.25 -8.65 -12.05
CA CYS A 42 -2.18 -8.03 -11.10
C CYS A 42 -1.62 -6.73 -10.51
N ARG A 43 -0.30 -6.60 -10.34
CA ARG A 43 0.32 -5.30 -9.98
C ARG A 43 0.10 -4.24 -11.05
N ALA A 44 0.20 -4.60 -12.33
CA ALA A 44 -0.03 -3.67 -13.43
C ALA A 44 -1.48 -3.15 -13.44
N VAL A 45 -2.46 -4.02 -13.16
CA VAL A 45 -3.88 -3.64 -13.04
C VAL A 45 -4.09 -2.67 -11.87
N VAL A 46 -3.56 -2.98 -10.69
CA VAL A 46 -3.65 -2.11 -9.51
C VAL A 46 -3.01 -0.74 -9.78
N ARG A 47 -1.81 -0.72 -10.38
CA ARG A 47 -1.13 0.55 -10.74
C ARG A 47 -1.94 1.40 -11.71
N ALA A 48 -2.57 0.79 -12.71
CA ALA A 48 -3.42 1.53 -13.65
C ALA A 48 -4.62 2.17 -12.94
N ALA A 49 -5.21 1.48 -11.96
CA ALA A 49 -6.28 2.04 -11.13
C ALA A 49 -5.75 3.17 -10.22
N GLU A 50 -4.61 2.99 -9.55
CA GLU A 50 -3.97 4.02 -8.73
C GLU A 50 -3.61 5.27 -9.53
N GLU A 51 -3.13 5.13 -10.77
CA GLU A 51 -2.81 6.26 -11.64
C GLU A 51 -4.05 7.06 -12.05
N ASN A 52 -5.19 6.39 -12.28
CA ASN A 52 -6.46 7.07 -12.53
C ASN A 52 -6.88 7.93 -11.33
N GLU A 53 -6.81 7.36 -10.12
CA GLU A 53 -7.18 8.08 -8.89
C GLU A 53 -6.16 9.17 -8.54
N GLY A 54 -4.87 8.96 -8.82
CA GLY A 54 -3.84 9.97 -8.67
C GLY A 54 -4.10 11.20 -9.55
N ARG A 55 -4.55 11.00 -10.79
CA ARG A 55 -4.98 12.13 -11.65
C ARG A 55 -6.15 12.89 -11.05
N ARG A 56 -7.16 12.18 -10.54
CA ARG A 56 -8.32 12.80 -9.87
C ARG A 56 -7.89 13.59 -8.64
N LEU A 57 -6.96 13.06 -7.84
CA LEU A 57 -6.45 13.73 -6.64
C LEU A 57 -5.74 15.04 -6.97
N VAL A 58 -4.95 15.09 -8.05
CA VAL A 58 -4.27 16.32 -8.50
C VAL A 58 -5.27 17.40 -8.93
N GLU A 59 -6.41 17.00 -9.48
CA GLU A 59 -7.47 17.92 -9.91
C GLU A 59 -8.35 18.43 -8.75
N GLN A 60 -8.25 17.82 -7.56
CA GLN A 60 -9.02 18.28 -6.40
C GLN A 60 -8.46 19.61 -5.87
N PRO A 61 -9.34 20.56 -5.47
CA PRO A 61 -8.89 21.77 -4.80
C PRO A 61 -8.22 21.38 -3.48
N GLY A 62 -7.01 21.89 -3.26
CA GLY A 62 -6.34 21.73 -1.98
C GLY A 62 -7.06 22.50 -0.87
N GLU A 63 -7.07 21.92 0.32
CA GLU A 63 -7.55 22.60 1.52
C GLU A 63 -6.35 23.20 2.28
N PRO A 64 -6.41 24.47 2.73
CA PRO A 64 -5.33 25.07 3.49
C PRO A 64 -5.02 24.27 4.77
N LEU A 65 -3.74 23.95 4.96
CA LEU A 65 -3.27 23.39 6.22
C LEU A 65 -2.99 24.51 7.24
N ALA A 66 -2.82 24.14 8.51
CA ALA A 66 -2.31 25.06 9.52
C ALA A 66 -0.92 25.60 9.09
N ALA A 67 -0.65 26.88 9.40
CA ALA A 67 0.58 27.57 8.97
C ALA A 67 1.87 26.90 9.48
N ASP A 68 1.79 26.15 10.58
CA ASP A 68 2.91 25.44 11.19
C ASP A 68 3.00 23.95 10.80
N ALA A 69 2.06 23.45 9.98
CA ALA A 69 1.91 22.02 9.71
C ALA A 69 3.16 21.39 9.09
N LEU A 70 3.83 22.10 8.18
CA LEU A 70 5.07 21.64 7.56
C LEU A 70 6.19 21.51 8.59
N GLN A 71 6.41 22.54 9.41
CA GLN A 71 7.48 22.53 10.41
C GLN A 71 7.28 21.40 11.42
N ARG A 72 6.05 21.20 11.90
CA ARG A 72 5.73 20.12 12.85
C ARG A 72 6.06 18.73 12.30
N VAL A 73 5.82 18.49 11.01
CA VAL A 73 6.15 17.20 10.37
C VAL A 73 7.66 17.04 10.20
N LEU A 74 8.37 18.11 9.82
CA LEU A 74 9.84 18.07 9.69
C LEU A 74 10.52 17.81 11.04
N ASP A 75 10.11 18.52 12.09
CA ASP A 75 10.63 18.30 13.46
C ASP A 75 10.41 16.85 13.92
N GLN A 76 9.27 16.25 13.55
CA GLN A 76 8.97 14.84 13.86
C GLN A 76 9.87 13.87 13.09
N ILE A 77 10.12 14.11 11.79
CA ILE A 77 11.01 13.28 10.97
C ILE A 77 12.43 13.33 11.52
N ASP A 78 12.91 14.53 11.87
CA ASP A 78 14.25 14.72 12.40
C ASP A 78 14.40 14.10 13.80
N GLY A 79 13.39 14.22 14.66
CA GLY A 79 13.36 13.65 16.02
C GLY A 79 13.21 12.12 16.10
N GLN A 80 12.77 11.44 15.04
CA GLN A 80 12.65 9.97 15.00
C GLN A 80 14.00 9.24 14.92
N SER A 81 15.11 9.97 14.70
CA SER A 81 16.46 9.40 14.65
C SER A 81 16.99 8.92 16.02
N GLU A 82 16.33 9.27 17.13
CA GLU A 82 16.84 9.01 18.49
C GLU A 82 16.16 7.83 19.22
N SER A 83 15.16 7.17 18.64
CA SER A 83 14.42 6.09 19.32
C SER A 83 14.12 4.90 18.42
N SER A 84 15.13 4.06 18.21
CA SER A 84 14.96 2.64 17.85
C SER A 84 16.27 1.87 18.13
N ALA A 85 16.68 1.84 19.40
CA ALA A 85 17.40 0.68 19.90
C ALA A 85 16.34 -0.31 20.40
N PRO A 86 16.26 -1.54 19.87
CA PRO A 86 15.42 -2.57 20.46
C PRO A 86 15.90 -2.89 21.87
N ASP A 87 14.95 -3.00 22.79
CA ASP A 87 15.07 -3.56 24.14
C ASP A 87 15.99 -4.80 24.13
N GLU A 88 17.08 -4.76 24.90
CA GLU A 88 17.99 -5.90 25.08
C GLU A 88 17.19 -7.11 25.56
N VAL A 89 17.17 -8.19 24.76
CA VAL A 89 16.57 -9.46 25.16
C VAL A 89 17.38 -10.00 26.34
N PRO A 90 16.81 -10.22 27.54
CA PRO A 90 17.56 -10.78 28.66
C PRO A 90 17.97 -12.21 28.33
N GLU A 91 19.27 -12.48 28.37
CA GLU A 91 19.85 -13.82 28.20
C GLU A 91 19.44 -14.69 29.40
N ALA A 92 18.81 -15.83 29.11
CA ALA A 92 18.31 -16.80 30.10
C ALA A 92 19.33 -17.91 30.38
#